data_AF-A0A5C4LKD0-F1
#
_entry.id   AF-A0A5C4LKD0-F1
#
_cell.length_a   1.000
_cell.length_b   1.000
_cell.length_c   1.000
_cell.angle_alpha   90.00
_cell.angle_beta   90.00
_cell.angle_gamma   90.00
#
_symmetry.space_group_name_H-M   'P 1'
#
loop_
_entity.id
_entity.type
_entity.pdbx_description
1 polymer ?
#
loop_
_entity_poly.entity_id
_entity_poly.type
_entity_poly.pdbx_seq_one_letter_code
_entity_poly.pdbx_strand_id
1 'polypeptide(L)'
;MGTNYYVDFKPPCPCCGEGGEKLHIGKSSGGWEFLFAPYPEHGLTSFAAWKDYLKDRTILNEYGDTITLADLINIVEAKKGGWTSRTAPASSWGPSPRDCEWSDAEGYRFSNTSEFF
;
A
#
# COMPACT_ATOMS: atom_id res chain seq x y z
N MET A 1 5.95 -13.00 7.40
CA MET A 1 4.55 -12.75 7.02
C MET A 1 4.44 -11.33 6.50
N GLY A 2 3.67 -11.14 5.43
CA GLY A 2 3.31 -9.82 4.93
C GLY A 2 1.81 -9.64 4.98
N THR A 3 1.34 -8.41 5.09
CA THR A 3 -0.06 -8.04 5.23
C THR A 3 -0.39 -7.01 4.16
N ASN A 4 -1.41 -7.29 3.35
CA ASN A 4 -1.94 -6.36 2.36
C ASN A 4 -3.02 -5.46 3.00
N TYR A 5 -3.14 -4.23 2.52
CA TYR A 5 -4.12 -3.26 3.00
C TYR A 5 -4.94 -2.73 1.82
N TYR A 6 -6.23 -2.55 2.04
CA TYR A 6 -7.21 -2.20 1.03
C TYR A 6 -8.07 -1.02 1.50
N VAL A 7 -8.64 -0.27 0.56
CA VAL A 7 -9.67 0.75 0.82
C VAL A 7 -10.87 0.50 -0.06
N ASP A 8 -12.07 0.73 0.47
CA ASP A 8 -13.29 0.72 -0.34
C ASP A 8 -13.28 1.89 -1.34
N PHE A 9 -13.17 1.57 -2.62
CA PHE A 9 -13.26 2.51 -3.75
C PHE A 9 -14.69 3.03 -3.90
N LYS A 10 -15.65 2.11 -3.81
CA LYS A 10 -17.09 2.39 -3.84
C LYS A 10 -17.74 1.91 -2.54
N PRO A 11 -18.64 2.69 -1.92
CA PRO A 11 -19.44 2.17 -0.82
C PRO A 11 -20.32 1.02 -1.34
N PRO A 12 -20.53 -0.05 -0.56
CA PRO A 12 -21.42 -1.15 -0.96
C PRO A 12 -22.84 -0.61 -1.21
N CYS A 13 -23.57 -1.15 -2.20
CA CYS A 13 -24.94 -0.68 -2.45
C CYS A 13 -25.78 -0.89 -1.19
N PRO A 14 -26.51 0.14 -0.69
CA PRO A 14 -27.44 -0.04 0.43
C PRO A 14 -28.61 -0.98 0.09
N CYS A 15 -28.82 -1.26 -1.20
CA CYS A 15 -29.90 -2.10 -1.71
C CYS A 15 -29.60 -3.60 -1.70
N CYS A 16 -28.39 -4.00 -2.09
CA CYS A 16 -28.03 -5.39 -2.30
C CYS A 16 -26.80 -5.84 -1.47
N GLY A 17 -26.10 -4.91 -0.81
CA GLY A 17 -24.89 -5.22 -0.04
C GLY A 17 -23.72 -5.72 -0.90
N GLU A 18 -23.89 -5.85 -2.21
CA GLU A 18 -22.84 -6.34 -3.10
C GLU A 18 -21.75 -5.28 -3.30
N GLY A 19 -20.55 -5.63 -2.81
CA GLY A 19 -19.29 -5.45 -3.50
C GLY A 19 -18.90 -4.02 -3.84
N GLY A 20 -18.59 -3.23 -2.82
CA GLY A 20 -17.69 -2.10 -3.04
C GLY A 20 -16.39 -2.61 -3.68
N GLU A 21 -16.01 -2.04 -4.83
CA GLU A 21 -14.68 -2.29 -5.41
C GLU A 21 -13.63 -1.85 -4.38
N LYS A 22 -12.54 -2.61 -4.22
CA LYS A 22 -11.48 -2.29 -3.26
C LYS A 22 -10.21 -1.96 -4.00
N LEU A 23 -9.58 -0.84 -3.66
CA LEU A 23 -8.23 -0.54 -4.10
C LEU A 23 -7.23 -1.16 -3.12
N HIS A 24 -6.19 -1.78 -3.65
CA HIS A 24 -5.05 -2.25 -2.87
C HIS A 24 -4.18 -1.03 -2.55
N ILE A 25 -4.09 -0.63 -1.28
CA ILE A 25 -3.25 0.49 -0.85
C ILE A 25 -1.77 0.10 -0.93
N GLY A 26 -1.46 -1.13 -0.51
CA GLY A 26 -0.10 -1.64 -0.49
C GLY A 26 0.11 -2.73 0.55
N LYS A 27 1.36 -3.14 0.67
CA LYS A 27 1.79 -4.29 1.47
C LYS A 27 2.85 -3.93 2.50
N SER A 28 2.66 -4.46 3.69
CA SER A 28 3.66 -4.52 4.75
C SER A 28 4.35 -5.88 4.72
N SER A 29 5.68 -5.94 4.59
CA SER A 29 6.45 -7.21 4.67
C SER A 29 7.42 -7.19 5.84
N GLY A 30 7.56 -8.32 6.56
CA GLY A 30 8.44 -8.41 7.74
C GLY A 30 9.90 -8.07 7.42
N GLY A 31 10.43 -7.02 8.06
CA GLY A 31 11.79 -6.51 7.80
C GLY A 31 11.93 -5.57 6.61
N TRP A 32 10.85 -5.32 5.86
CA TRP A 32 10.85 -4.42 4.69
C TRP A 32 10.06 -3.13 4.97
N GLU A 33 10.42 -2.08 4.25
CA GLU A 33 9.60 -0.87 4.18
C GLU A 33 8.20 -1.18 3.61
N PHE A 34 7.22 -0.35 3.97
CA PHE A 34 5.89 -0.46 3.39
C PHE A 34 5.92 -0.12 1.90
N LEU A 35 5.31 -0.96 1.08
CA LEU A 35 5.28 -0.80 -0.37
C LEU A 35 3.87 -0.42 -0.82
N PHE A 36 3.71 0.81 -1.30
CA PHE A 36 2.44 1.32 -1.81
C PHE A 36 2.19 0.88 -3.26
N ALA A 37 0.93 0.63 -3.58
CA ALA A 37 0.48 0.46 -4.94
C ALA A 37 0.14 1.84 -5.54
N PRO A 38 0.67 2.16 -6.74
CA PRO A 38 0.34 3.40 -7.44
C PRO A 38 -0.95 3.24 -8.26
N TYR A 39 -1.83 4.25 -8.23
CA TYR A 39 -2.91 4.39 -9.20
C TYR A 39 -2.81 5.74 -9.92
N PRO A 40 -2.00 5.83 -10.99
CA PRO A 40 -1.84 7.06 -11.77
C PRO A 40 -3.15 7.59 -12.35
N GLU A 41 -4.07 6.70 -12.73
CA GLU A 41 -5.41 7.04 -13.23
C GLU A 41 -6.29 7.75 -12.19
N HIS A 42 -5.97 7.58 -10.91
CA HIS A 42 -6.67 8.23 -9.79
C HIS A 42 -5.80 9.30 -9.11
N GLY A 43 -4.60 9.58 -9.62
CA GLY A 43 -3.65 10.51 -8.99
C GLY A 43 -3.03 9.99 -7.69
N LEU A 44 -3.16 8.70 -7.37
CA LEU A 44 -2.64 8.08 -6.15
C LEU A 44 -1.21 7.57 -6.36
N THR A 45 -0.29 8.49 -6.62
CA THR A 45 1.13 8.19 -6.90
C THR A 45 2.09 8.66 -5.80
N SER A 46 1.55 9.26 -4.74
CA SER A 46 2.30 9.79 -3.59
C SER A 46 1.60 9.48 -2.28
N PHE A 47 2.35 9.46 -1.18
CA PHE A 47 1.75 9.21 0.14
C PHE A 47 0.85 10.36 0.58
N ALA A 48 1.17 11.59 0.20
CA ALA A 48 0.29 12.75 0.39
C ALA A 48 -1.08 12.56 -0.28
N ALA A 49 -1.10 12.08 -1.53
CA ALA A 49 -2.35 11.79 -2.25
C ALA A 49 -3.14 10.66 -1.57
N TRP A 50 -2.46 9.59 -1.14
CA TRP A 50 -3.08 8.52 -0.38
C TRP A 50 -3.65 9.00 0.96
N LYS A 51 -2.90 9.77 1.75
CA LYS A 51 -3.39 10.34 3.01
C LYS A 51 -4.67 11.14 2.81
N ASP A 52 -4.72 11.97 1.77
CA ASP A 52 -5.92 12.77 1.49
C ASP A 52 -7.10 11.90 1.07
N TYR A 53 -6.86 10.94 0.17
CA TYR A 53 -7.88 10.00 -0.31
C TYR A 53 -8.48 9.12 0.79
N LEU A 54 -7.69 8.75 1.79
CA LEU A 54 -8.06 7.83 2.86
C LEU A 54 -8.73 8.51 4.07
N LYS A 55 -8.73 9.84 4.18
CA LYS A 55 -9.28 10.56 5.37
C LYS A 55 -10.72 10.18 5.71
N ASP A 56 -11.55 10.02 4.69
CA ASP A 56 -12.99 9.77 4.83
C ASP A 56 -13.39 8.37 4.34
N ARG A 57 -12.46 7.41 4.35
CA ARG A 57 -12.68 6.05 3.83
C ARG A 57 -12.34 4.95 4.82
N THR A 58 -12.99 3.81 4.64
CA THR A 58 -12.74 2.60 5.42
C THR A 58 -11.51 1.87 4.85
N ILE A 59 -10.51 1.66 5.72
CA ILE A 59 -9.32 0.89 5.39
C ILE A 59 -9.45 -0.49 6.01
N LEU A 60 -9.11 -1.52 5.23
CA LEU A 60 -9.23 -2.93 5.61
C LEU A 60 -7.85 -3.60 5.49
N ASN A 61 -7.53 -4.51 6.40
CA ASN A 61 -6.39 -5.40 6.23
C ASN A 61 -6.77 -6.65 5.40
N GLU A 62 -5.79 -7.48 5.05
CA GLU A 62 -5.97 -8.76 4.36
C GLU A 62 -6.94 -9.72 5.07
N TYR A 63 -7.06 -9.62 6.40
CA TYR A 63 -7.94 -10.45 7.22
C TYR A 63 -9.37 -9.90 7.33
N GLY A 64 -9.63 -8.72 6.74
CA GLY A 64 -10.95 -8.06 6.78
C GLY A 64 -11.17 -7.17 8.00
N ASP A 65 -10.17 -6.96 8.86
CA ASP A 65 -10.29 -6.02 9.98
C ASP A 65 -10.20 -4.58 9.47
N THR A 66 -11.08 -3.73 10.00
CA THR A 66 -11.03 -2.28 9.76
C THR A 66 -9.93 -1.65 10.60
N ILE A 67 -9.05 -0.89 9.95
CA ILE A 67 -8.04 -0.07 10.61
C ILE A 67 -8.29 1.41 10.32
N THR A 68 -7.81 2.29 11.20
CA THR A 68 -7.91 3.73 10.97
C THR A 68 -6.77 4.23 10.08
N LEU A 69 -6.94 5.40 9.47
CA LEU A 69 -5.84 6.08 8.77
C LEU A 69 -4.63 6.30 9.69
N ALA A 70 -4.87 6.60 10.97
CA ALA A 70 -3.79 6.77 11.95
C ALA A 70 -3.01 5.47 12.18
N ASP A 71 -3.70 4.32 12.26
CA ASP A 71 -3.06 3.00 12.37
C ASP A 71 -2.23 2.69 11.12
N LEU A 72 -2.76 2.96 9.93
CA LEU A 72 -2.01 2.78 8.68
C LEU A 72 -0.75 3.65 8.68
N ILE A 73 -0.86 4.92 9.04
CA ILE A 73 0.29 5.83 9.14
C ILE A 73 1.32 5.29 10.14
N ASN A 74 0.89 4.83 11.32
CA ASN A 74 1.78 4.24 12.31
C ASN A 74 2.51 3.00 11.79
N ILE A 75 1.81 2.13 11.04
CA ILE A 75 2.41 0.93 10.43
C ILE A 75 3.46 1.33 9.39
N VAL A 76 3.16 2.31 8.54
CA VAL A 76 4.06 2.79 7.49
C VAL A 76 5.30 3.44 8.12
N GLU A 77 5.10 4.32 9.11
CA GLU A 77 6.20 4.99 9.81
C GLU A 77 7.06 4.03 10.62
N ALA A 78 6.47 3.05 11.30
CA ALA A 78 7.20 2.01 12.03
C ALA A 78 8.09 1.15 11.13
N LYS A 79 7.81 1.13 9.82
CA LYS A 79 8.57 0.39 8.82
C LYS A 79 9.57 1.23 8.05
N LYS A 80 9.60 2.53 8.30
CA LYS A 80 10.56 3.45 7.69
C LYS A 80 11.98 3.06 8.13
N GLY A 81 12.88 2.88 7.17
CA GLY A 81 14.24 2.38 7.45
C GLY A 81 14.37 0.85 7.49
N GLY A 82 13.33 0.11 7.10
CA GLY A 82 13.42 -1.32 6.81
C GLY A 82 14.25 -1.62 5.55
N TRP A 83 14.30 -2.89 5.16
CA TRP A 83 14.93 -3.31 3.92
C TRP A 83 14.16 -2.80 2.71
N THR A 84 14.91 -2.49 1.66
CA THR A 84 14.45 -2.05 0.35
C THR A 84 15.11 -2.91 -0.71
N SER A 85 14.65 -2.86 -1.96
CA SER A 85 15.37 -3.52 -3.06
C SER A 85 16.81 -3.03 -3.26
N ARG A 86 17.18 -1.88 -2.68
CA ARG A 86 18.54 -1.33 -2.70
C ARG A 86 19.39 -1.76 -1.50
N THR A 87 18.77 -2.11 -0.38
CA THR A 87 19.46 -2.43 0.88
C THR A 87 19.35 -3.90 1.28
N ALA A 88 18.42 -4.65 0.67
CA ALA A 88 18.30 -6.08 0.89
C ALA A 88 19.52 -6.83 0.33
N PRO A 89 19.97 -7.91 0.98
CA PRO A 89 21.07 -8.72 0.48
C PRO A 89 20.72 -9.32 -0.89
N ALA A 90 21.68 -9.31 -1.81
CA ALA A 90 21.52 -9.72 -3.21
C ALA A 90 21.01 -11.17 -3.41
N SER A 91 20.99 -11.98 -2.35
CA SER A 91 20.49 -13.35 -2.34
C SER A 91 19.00 -13.49 -2.01
N SER A 92 18.31 -12.41 -1.63
CA SER A 92 16.93 -12.54 -1.14
C SER A 92 15.90 -12.73 -2.24
N TRP A 93 16.08 -12.17 -3.44
CA TRP A 93 15.20 -12.36 -4.60
C TRP A 93 16.00 -12.12 -5.88
N GLY A 94 15.60 -12.76 -7.00
CA GLY A 94 16.16 -12.49 -8.33
C GLY A 94 16.11 -10.99 -8.70
N PRO A 95 16.64 -10.58 -9.87
CA PRO A 95 16.79 -9.16 -10.20
C PRO A 95 15.48 -8.41 -9.94
N SER A 96 15.44 -7.57 -8.91
CA SER A 96 14.28 -6.71 -8.72
C SER A 96 14.16 -5.88 -9.99
N PRO A 97 12.95 -5.66 -10.53
CA PRO A 97 12.78 -4.68 -11.59
C PRO A 97 13.03 -3.31 -10.95
N ARG A 98 14.31 -2.91 -10.89
CA ARG A 98 14.79 -1.66 -10.30
C ARG A 98 14.13 -0.43 -10.94
N ASP A 99 13.55 -0.63 -12.12
CA ASP A 99 12.86 0.37 -12.93
C ASP A 99 11.36 0.52 -12.62
N CYS A 100 10.78 -0.35 -11.78
CA CYS A 100 9.36 -0.31 -11.43
C CYS A 100 9.08 0.22 -10.01
N GLU A 101 10.12 0.51 -9.23
CA GLU A 101 10.01 1.02 -7.86
C GLU A 101 10.58 2.44 -7.73
N TRP A 102 9.83 3.34 -7.09
CA TRP A 102 10.29 4.71 -6.79
C TRP A 102 9.92 5.13 -5.37
N SER A 103 10.54 6.21 -4.91
CA SER A 103 10.17 6.88 -3.68
C SER A 103 9.53 8.22 -4.00
N ASP A 104 8.46 8.57 -3.29
CA ASP A 104 7.88 9.91 -3.33
C ASP A 104 8.78 10.94 -2.60
N ALA A 105 8.48 12.23 -2.72
CA ALA A 105 9.21 13.32 -2.05
C ALA A 105 9.33 13.15 -0.53
N GLU A 106 8.36 12.50 0.11
CA GLU A 106 8.39 12.20 1.56
C GLU A 106 9.17 10.90 1.90
N GLY A 107 9.71 10.21 0.89
CA GLY A 107 10.54 9.00 1.04
C GLY A 107 9.77 7.67 1.02
N TYR A 108 8.44 7.67 0.88
CA TYR A 108 7.64 6.45 0.83
C TYR A 108 7.77 5.72 -0.50
N ARG A 109 7.78 4.38 -0.44
CA ARG A 109 8.09 3.50 -1.56
C ARG A 109 6.83 3.06 -2.31
N PHE A 110 6.90 3.11 -3.64
CA PHE A 110 5.84 2.67 -4.56
C PHE A 110 6.39 1.63 -5.53
N SER A 111 5.55 0.68 -5.96
CA SER A 111 5.89 -0.29 -7.01
C SER A 111 4.76 -0.49 -7.99
N ASN A 112 5.08 -0.42 -9.30
CA ASN A 112 4.14 -0.72 -10.38
C ASN A 112 4.15 -2.20 -10.80
N THR A 113 4.81 -3.07 -10.05
CA THR A 113 4.86 -4.50 -10.39
C THR A 113 3.48 -5.11 -10.14
N SER A 114 2.82 -5.56 -11.20
CA SER A 114 1.52 -6.23 -11.17
C SER A 114 1.52 -7.59 -10.44
N GLU A 115 2.68 -8.06 -9.97
CA GLU A 115 2.85 -9.33 -9.22
C GLU A 115 2.41 -9.26 -7.75
N PHE A 116 1.80 -8.15 -7.32
CA PHE A 116 1.31 -7.95 -5.95
C PHE A 116 -0.21 -7.70 -5.87
N PHE A 117 -0.96 -7.93 -6.96
CA PHE A 117 -2.43 -7.85 -7.02
C PHE A 117 -3.09 -9.23 -7.02
#